data_AF-A0A7X3QFA1-F1
#
_entry.id   AF-A0A7X3QFA1-F1
#
_cell.length_a   1.000
_cell.length_b   1.000
_cell.length_c   1.000
_cell.angle_alpha   90.00
_cell.angle_beta   90.00
_cell.angle_gamma   90.00
#
_symmetry.space_group_name_H-M   'P 1'
#
loop_
_entity.id
_entity.type
_entity.pdbx_description
1 polymer ?
#
loop_
_entity_poly.entity_id
_entity_poly.type
_entity_poly.pdbx_seq_one_letter_code
_entity_poly.pdbx_strand_id
1 'polypeptide(L)'
;MLFPAPDAAERLDASAYPTCPGPIDPQEGDEFRAHGLYLDPGSGAVHTLYVVHHGFRESVEVFEVDGGGRPPALRWVGGAGAPEGTTLTAGGAGPGGGFAATAPRMEGQITTGVLEWHAESGWTLVPGSEDVRPNGVEVSADGEWLYVAGWQDERFIRLSRGRTPVEMDAVQIGFRPDNLRMAPDGRIYAAGHTDFQTPSEAFNVAWIDPETLEFERIFHHPVIEGFAASTTAVPVGGDIWLGTNRGEMIGYFPAP
;
A
#
# COMPACT_ATOMS: atom_id res chain seq x y z
N MET A 1 -4.33 11.32 -18.80
CA MET A 1 -3.88 10.02 -18.25
C MET A 1 -2.37 9.94 -18.40
N LEU A 2 -1.65 9.47 -17.37
CA LEU A 2 -0.18 9.34 -17.41
C LEU A 2 0.27 7.96 -17.90
N PHE A 3 -0.49 6.93 -17.55
CA PHE A 3 -0.29 5.54 -17.91
C PHE A 3 -1.61 4.79 -17.71
N PRO A 4 -1.93 3.78 -18.54
CA PRO A 4 -1.27 3.44 -19.80
C PRO A 4 -1.57 4.52 -20.85
N ALA A 5 -0.62 4.83 -21.73
CA ALA A 5 -0.82 5.83 -22.79
C ALA A 5 0.06 5.51 -24.01
N PRO A 6 -0.37 5.82 -25.25
CA PRO A 6 0.43 5.54 -26.45
C PRO A 6 1.83 6.18 -26.47
N ASP A 7 2.00 7.28 -25.73
CA ASP A 7 3.25 8.03 -25.59
C ASP A 7 3.90 7.89 -24.20
N ALA A 8 3.44 6.91 -23.39
CA ALA A 8 4.04 6.62 -22.10
C ALA A 8 5.53 6.26 -22.25
N ALA A 9 6.36 6.75 -21.33
CA ALA A 9 7.76 6.36 -21.28
C ALA A 9 7.88 4.94 -20.69
N GLU A 10 8.38 3.99 -21.48
CA GLU A 10 8.49 2.59 -21.11
C GLU A 10 9.92 2.08 -21.33
N ARG A 11 10.47 1.37 -20.34
CA ARG A 11 11.78 0.73 -20.41
C ARG A 11 11.78 -0.50 -19.51
N LEU A 12 11.30 -1.64 -20.02
CA LEU A 12 11.30 -2.89 -19.27
C LEU A 12 12.73 -3.22 -18.79
N ASP A 13 12.90 -3.28 -17.48
CA ASP A 13 14.06 -3.91 -16.85
C ASP A 13 13.78 -5.41 -16.71
N ALA A 14 14.10 -6.15 -17.76
CA ALA A 14 13.90 -7.60 -17.80
C ALA A 14 14.80 -8.37 -16.82
N SER A 15 15.81 -7.71 -16.23
CA SER A 15 16.65 -8.32 -15.19
C SER A 15 15.98 -8.23 -13.83
N ALA A 16 15.40 -7.07 -13.51
CA ALA A 16 14.65 -6.87 -12.27
C ALA A 16 13.29 -7.56 -12.32
N TYR A 17 12.61 -7.59 -13.48
CA TYR A 17 11.26 -8.14 -13.65
C TYR A 17 11.21 -9.21 -14.76
N PRO A 18 11.86 -10.37 -14.56
CA PRO A 18 12.06 -11.37 -15.62
C PRO A 18 10.78 -12.04 -16.11
N THR A 19 9.72 -12.04 -15.29
CA THR A 19 8.41 -12.62 -15.62
C THR A 19 7.38 -11.57 -16.04
N CYS A 20 7.79 -10.31 -16.23
CA CYS A 20 6.87 -9.25 -16.62
C CYS A 20 6.40 -9.47 -18.08
N PRO A 21 5.08 -9.53 -18.34
CA PRO A 21 4.57 -9.76 -19.69
C PRO A 21 4.69 -8.52 -20.61
N GLY A 22 5.16 -7.39 -20.07
CA GLY A 22 5.22 -6.10 -20.77
C GLY A 22 4.29 -5.05 -20.16
N PRO A 23 4.28 -3.84 -20.75
CA PRO A 23 3.43 -2.75 -20.30
C PRO A 23 1.95 -3.10 -20.45
N ILE A 24 1.10 -2.35 -19.76
CA ILE A 24 -0.35 -2.43 -19.87
C ILE A 24 -0.78 -1.96 -21.27
N ASP A 25 -1.80 -2.61 -21.86
CA ASP A 25 -2.35 -2.20 -23.16
C ASP A 25 -2.88 -0.76 -23.08
N PRO A 26 -2.40 0.18 -23.92
CA PRO A 26 -2.93 1.55 -23.96
C PRO A 26 -4.43 1.65 -24.21
N GLN A 27 -5.07 0.61 -24.74
CA GLN A 27 -6.53 0.54 -24.92
C GLN A 27 -7.29 0.36 -23.61
N GLU A 28 -6.65 -0.08 -22.53
CA GLU A 28 -7.28 -0.14 -21.21
C GLU A 28 -7.72 1.25 -20.75
N GLY A 29 -6.91 2.28 -21.03
CA GLY A 29 -7.28 3.67 -20.82
C GLY A 29 -7.76 3.95 -19.39
N ASP A 30 -8.96 4.55 -19.27
CA ASP A 30 -9.56 4.90 -17.99
C ASP A 30 -10.03 3.68 -17.16
N GLU A 31 -9.95 2.45 -17.70
CA GLU A 31 -10.16 1.22 -16.92
C GLU A 31 -8.94 0.89 -16.04
N PHE A 32 -7.78 1.50 -16.26
CA PHE A 32 -6.62 1.41 -15.37
C PHE A 32 -6.97 2.01 -14.02
N ARG A 33 -6.97 1.19 -12.98
CA ARG A 33 -7.29 1.62 -11.62
C ARG A 33 -6.10 1.39 -10.70
N ALA A 34 -5.35 2.46 -10.46
CA ALA A 34 -4.37 2.50 -9.38
C ALA A 34 -5.09 2.38 -8.03
N HIS A 35 -4.55 1.54 -7.15
CA HIS A 35 -5.03 1.36 -5.79
C HIS A 35 -3.95 1.81 -4.79
N GLY A 36 -3.24 0.87 -4.16
CA GLY A 36 -2.09 1.16 -3.31
C GLY A 36 -0.90 1.68 -4.10
N LEU A 37 -0.25 2.70 -3.55
CA LEU A 37 0.94 3.34 -4.09
C LEU A 37 2.05 3.31 -3.03
N TYR A 38 3.27 2.96 -3.42
CA TYR A 38 4.43 3.02 -2.54
C TYR A 38 5.63 3.59 -3.27
N LEU A 39 6.20 4.67 -2.73
CA LEU A 39 7.40 5.31 -3.29
C LEU A 39 8.61 4.88 -2.45
N ASP A 40 9.47 4.06 -3.04
CA ASP A 40 10.75 3.67 -2.46
C ASP A 40 11.83 4.70 -2.83
N PRO A 41 12.45 5.36 -1.84
CA PRO A 41 13.50 6.33 -2.10
C PRO A 41 14.74 5.68 -2.74
N GLY A 42 14.93 5.96 -4.03
CA GLY A 42 16.16 5.62 -4.74
C GLY A 42 17.29 6.64 -4.54
N SER A 43 18.24 6.65 -5.48
CA SER A 43 19.43 7.51 -5.41
C SER A 43 19.16 8.90 -5.98
N GLY A 44 19.45 9.95 -5.18
CA GLY A 44 19.27 11.33 -5.61
C GLY A 44 17.79 11.68 -5.82
N ALA A 45 17.44 12.12 -7.03
CA ALA A 45 16.08 12.49 -7.39
C ALA A 45 15.29 11.34 -8.06
N VAL A 46 15.91 10.17 -8.24
CA VAL A 46 15.29 9.03 -8.91
C VAL A 46 14.81 8.04 -7.86
N HIS A 47 13.53 7.71 -7.91
CA HIS A 47 12.84 6.83 -6.96
C HIS A 47 12.09 5.71 -7.70
N THR A 48 11.68 4.68 -6.97
CA THR A 48 10.86 3.58 -7.52
C THR A 48 9.46 3.70 -6.97
N LEU A 49 8.45 3.71 -7.84
CA LEU A 49 7.04 3.72 -7.46
C LEU A 49 6.43 2.36 -7.79
N TYR A 50 5.89 1.70 -6.77
CA TYR A 50 5.07 0.50 -6.91
C TYR A 50 3.60 0.90 -6.90
N VAL A 51 2.83 0.38 -7.84
CA VAL A 51 1.42 0.70 -8.04
C VAL A 51 0.64 -0.60 -8.13
N VAL A 52 -0.21 -0.87 -7.14
CA VAL A 52 -1.23 -1.91 -7.28
C VAL A 52 -2.21 -1.46 -8.35
N HIS A 53 -2.46 -2.34 -9.31
CA HIS A 53 -3.24 -2.09 -10.50
C HIS A 53 -4.37 -3.11 -10.63
N HIS A 54 -5.57 -2.59 -10.92
CA HIS A 54 -6.73 -3.35 -11.37
C HIS A 54 -7.14 -2.90 -12.78
N GLY A 55 -7.53 -3.85 -13.61
CA GLY A 55 -7.97 -3.61 -14.98
C GLY A 55 -8.00 -4.90 -15.78
N PHE A 56 -7.40 -4.89 -16.96
CA PHE A 56 -7.16 -6.06 -17.82
C PHE A 56 -6.28 -7.10 -17.15
N ARG A 57 -5.49 -6.71 -16.13
CA ARG A 57 -4.78 -7.63 -15.23
C ARG A 57 -4.78 -7.11 -13.79
N GLU A 58 -4.69 -8.04 -12.86
CA GLU A 58 -4.30 -7.77 -11.47
C GLU A 58 -2.78 -7.80 -11.38
N SER A 59 -2.16 -6.73 -10.89
CA SER A 59 -0.70 -6.63 -10.85
C SER A 59 -0.18 -5.59 -9.86
N VAL A 60 1.14 -5.65 -9.61
CA VAL A 60 1.92 -4.50 -9.17
C VAL A 60 2.73 -4.00 -10.35
N GLU A 61 2.43 -2.80 -10.81
CA GLU A 61 3.18 -2.08 -11.84
C GLU A 61 4.26 -1.22 -11.21
N VAL A 62 5.45 -1.18 -11.83
CA VAL A 62 6.62 -0.50 -11.27
C VAL A 62 7.11 0.59 -12.20
N PHE A 63 7.37 1.75 -11.63
CA PHE A 63 7.81 2.93 -12.33
C PHE A 63 9.06 3.52 -11.70
N GLU A 64 9.95 4.04 -12.54
CA GLU A 64 10.97 5.00 -12.15
C GLU A 64 10.33 6.39 -12.11
N VAL A 65 10.53 7.12 -11.02
CA VAL A 65 10.08 8.50 -10.83
C VAL A 65 11.32 9.39 -10.75
N ASP A 66 11.50 10.28 -11.72
CA ASP A 66 12.51 11.35 -11.66
C ASP A 66 11.88 12.63 -11.11
N GLY A 67 12.14 12.90 -9.83
CA GLY A 67 11.71 14.08 -9.10
C GLY A 67 12.56 15.34 -9.32
N GLY A 68 13.60 15.28 -10.17
CA GLY A 68 14.46 16.43 -10.46
C GLY A 68 13.76 17.48 -11.35
N GLY A 69 12.77 17.05 -12.13
CA GLY A 69 11.93 17.90 -12.95
C GLY A 69 10.66 18.39 -12.24
N ARG A 70 9.99 19.40 -12.82
CA ARG A 70 8.67 19.86 -12.37
C ARG A 70 7.73 20.03 -13.58
N PRO A 71 6.70 19.17 -13.74
CA PRO A 71 6.35 18.03 -12.88
C PRO A 71 7.40 16.90 -12.92
N PRO A 72 7.40 15.97 -11.94
CA PRO A 72 8.21 14.75 -11.99
C PRO A 72 7.94 13.95 -13.27
N ALA A 73 8.96 13.29 -13.80
CA ALA A 73 8.82 12.38 -14.92
C ALA A 73 8.57 10.94 -14.43
N LEU A 74 7.69 10.22 -15.11
CA LEU A 74 7.35 8.84 -14.82
C LEU A 74 7.79 7.96 -15.98
N ARG A 75 8.42 6.82 -15.69
CA ARG A 75 8.79 5.81 -16.68
C ARG A 75 8.42 4.43 -16.17
N TRP A 76 7.59 3.68 -16.88
CA TRP A 76 7.30 2.30 -16.54
C TRP A 76 8.52 1.42 -16.78
N VAL A 77 8.87 0.59 -15.79
CA VAL A 77 10.08 -0.26 -15.83
C VAL A 77 9.80 -1.75 -15.67
N GLY A 78 8.57 -2.14 -15.34
CA GLY A 78 8.19 -3.54 -15.22
C GLY A 78 6.96 -3.71 -14.34
N GLY A 79 6.70 -4.95 -13.96
CA GLY A 79 5.59 -5.29 -13.07
C GLY A 79 5.49 -6.79 -12.84
N ALA A 80 4.73 -7.16 -11.82
CA ALA A 80 4.40 -8.55 -11.51
C ALA A 80 2.89 -8.74 -11.54
N GLY A 81 2.41 -9.60 -12.44
CA GLY A 81 1.02 -10.05 -12.42
C GLY A 81 0.74 -10.82 -11.13
N ALA A 82 -0.40 -10.55 -10.49
CA ALA A 82 -0.83 -11.25 -9.30
C ALA A 82 -1.10 -12.74 -9.61
N PRO A 83 -1.01 -13.63 -8.61
CA PRO A 83 -1.46 -15.01 -8.77
C PRO A 83 -2.93 -15.08 -9.20
N GLU A 84 -3.31 -16.12 -9.96
CA GLU A 84 -4.69 -16.33 -10.38
C GLU A 84 -5.64 -16.36 -9.16
N GLY A 85 -6.84 -15.78 -9.30
CA GLY A 85 -7.82 -15.70 -8.22
C GLY A 85 -7.46 -14.74 -7.08
N THR A 86 -6.44 -13.90 -7.23
CA THR A 86 -5.98 -12.94 -6.22
C THR A 86 -6.36 -11.51 -6.59
N THR A 87 -6.81 -10.73 -5.61
CA THR A 87 -6.93 -9.27 -5.70
C THR A 87 -5.97 -8.63 -4.72
N LEU A 88 -5.20 -7.63 -5.17
CA LEU A 88 -4.23 -6.90 -4.35
C LEU A 88 -4.79 -5.55 -3.87
N THR A 89 -4.28 -4.95 -2.79
CA THR A 89 -4.72 -3.58 -2.39
C THR A 89 -3.59 -2.62 -2.09
N ALA A 90 -2.62 -3.00 -1.27
CA ALA A 90 -1.47 -2.17 -0.92
C ALA A 90 -0.17 -2.84 -1.34
N GLY A 91 0.88 -2.02 -1.51
CA GLY A 91 2.24 -2.48 -1.76
C GLY A 91 3.23 -1.80 -0.83
N GLY A 92 4.36 -2.46 -0.56
CA GLY A 92 5.48 -1.91 0.20
C GLY A 92 6.80 -2.47 -0.33
N ALA A 93 7.83 -1.63 -0.45
CA ALA A 93 9.14 -2.11 -0.88
C ALA A 93 9.71 -3.11 0.14
N GLY A 94 10.26 -4.21 -0.38
CA GLY A 94 10.86 -5.26 0.42
C GLY A 94 12.38 -5.32 0.19
N PRO A 95 13.12 -6.04 1.03
CA PRO A 95 14.56 -6.18 0.87
C PRO A 95 14.91 -6.97 -0.40
N GLY A 96 16.14 -6.78 -0.90
CA GLY A 96 16.64 -7.52 -2.06
C GLY A 96 15.93 -7.20 -3.38
N GLY A 97 15.31 -6.02 -3.51
CA GLY A 97 14.60 -5.60 -4.71
C GLY A 97 13.21 -6.24 -4.89
N GLY A 98 12.72 -6.95 -3.88
CA GLY A 98 11.35 -7.47 -3.84
C GLY A 98 10.35 -6.44 -3.33
N PHE A 99 9.09 -6.86 -3.19
CA PHE A 99 8.04 -6.07 -2.57
C PHE A 99 6.97 -6.96 -1.95
N ALA A 100 6.32 -6.44 -0.91
CA ALA A 100 5.16 -7.04 -0.30
C ALA A 100 3.89 -6.41 -0.89
N ALA A 101 2.83 -7.20 -1.01
CA ALA A 101 1.49 -6.73 -1.34
C ALA A 101 0.44 -7.45 -0.48
N THR A 102 -0.59 -6.72 -0.07
CA THR A 102 -1.72 -7.31 0.65
C THR A 102 -2.71 -7.91 -0.33
N ALA A 103 -3.22 -9.09 0.01
CA ALA A 103 -4.26 -9.79 -0.73
C ALA A 103 -5.48 -9.98 0.18
N PRO A 104 -6.44 -9.03 0.20
CA PRO A 104 -7.70 -9.21 0.95
C PRO A 104 -8.62 -10.28 0.35
N ARG A 105 -8.29 -10.80 -0.84
CA ARG A 105 -9.02 -11.88 -1.49
C ARG A 105 -8.06 -12.74 -2.30
N MET A 106 -8.11 -14.04 -2.03
CA MET A 106 -7.48 -15.12 -2.80
C MET A 106 -8.47 -16.27 -2.94
N GLU A 107 -8.40 -17.01 -4.04
CA GLU A 107 -9.07 -18.29 -4.20
C GLU A 107 -8.24 -19.42 -3.58
N GLY A 108 -8.92 -20.42 -3.01
CA GLY A 108 -8.29 -21.60 -2.41
C GLY A 108 -8.58 -21.75 -0.92
N GLN A 109 -7.68 -22.44 -0.20
CA GLN A 109 -7.83 -22.71 1.23
C GLN A 109 -7.49 -21.50 2.10
N ILE A 110 -6.47 -20.74 1.69
CA ILE A 110 -6.08 -19.47 2.31
C ILE A 110 -6.72 -18.38 1.47
N THR A 111 -7.57 -17.58 2.09
CA THR A 111 -8.44 -16.64 1.35
C THR A 111 -8.01 -15.19 1.49
N THR A 112 -7.12 -14.88 2.44
CA THR A 112 -6.51 -13.56 2.64
C THR A 112 -5.10 -13.69 3.21
N GLY A 113 -4.24 -12.70 2.96
CA GLY A 113 -2.90 -12.66 3.55
C GLY A 113 -1.98 -11.62 2.91
N VAL A 114 -0.70 -11.67 3.25
CA VAL A 114 0.34 -10.84 2.62
C VAL A 114 1.17 -11.71 1.70
N LEU A 115 1.35 -11.26 0.46
CA LEU A 115 2.20 -11.91 -0.53
C LEU A 115 3.50 -11.10 -0.68
N GLU A 116 4.62 -11.79 -0.82
CA GLU A 116 5.90 -11.20 -1.22
C GLU A 116 6.27 -11.66 -2.62
N TRP A 117 6.76 -10.73 -3.43
CA TRP A 117 7.30 -11.01 -4.75
C TRP A 117 8.81 -10.79 -4.77
N HIS A 118 9.53 -11.74 -5.35
CA HIS A 118 10.93 -11.57 -5.75
C HIS A 118 11.15 -12.12 -7.17
N ALA A 119 12.13 -11.57 -7.88
CA ALA A 119 12.45 -12.01 -9.25
C ALA A 119 12.78 -13.51 -9.36
N GLU A 120 13.40 -14.08 -8.32
CA GLU A 120 13.86 -15.48 -8.31
C GLU A 120 12.74 -16.48 -7.98
N SER A 121 11.82 -16.10 -7.08
CA SER A 121 10.79 -16.99 -6.55
C SER A 121 9.39 -16.70 -7.08
N GLY A 122 9.16 -15.53 -7.68
CA GLY A 122 7.82 -15.01 -7.91
C GLY A 122 7.10 -14.72 -6.60
N TRP A 123 5.76 -14.81 -6.64
CA TRP A 123 4.90 -14.57 -5.49
C TRP A 123 4.91 -15.74 -4.51
N THR A 124 5.09 -15.43 -3.23
CA THR A 124 4.98 -16.37 -2.11
C THR A 124 4.15 -15.77 -1.00
N LEU A 125 3.32 -16.58 -0.35
CA LEU A 125 2.61 -16.17 0.86
C LEU A 125 3.61 -15.98 2.01
N VAL A 126 3.49 -14.87 2.74
CA VAL A 126 4.27 -14.63 3.94
C VAL A 126 3.73 -15.52 5.08
N PRO A 127 4.56 -16.40 5.67
CA PRO A 127 4.12 -17.27 6.75
C PRO A 127 3.56 -16.48 7.95
N GLY A 128 2.44 -16.94 8.50
CA GLY A 128 1.75 -16.29 9.63
C GLY A 128 0.84 -15.13 9.24
N SER A 129 0.80 -14.76 7.95
CA SER A 129 -0.13 -13.76 7.44
C SER A 129 -1.49 -14.34 7.03
N GLU A 130 -1.72 -15.64 7.19
CA GLU A 130 -2.99 -16.29 6.89
C GLU A 130 -4.12 -15.64 7.69
N ASP A 131 -5.18 -15.21 7.01
CA ASP A 131 -6.41 -14.70 7.64
C ASP A 131 -6.27 -13.40 8.47
N VAL A 132 -5.20 -12.63 8.27
CA VAL A 132 -5.05 -11.30 8.88
C VAL A 132 -6.00 -10.26 8.31
N ARG A 133 -6.77 -10.62 7.25
CA ARG A 133 -7.77 -9.77 6.58
C ARG A 133 -7.21 -8.37 6.26
N PRO A 134 -6.11 -8.32 5.49
CA PRO A 134 -5.29 -7.13 5.37
C PRO A 134 -5.89 -6.09 4.44
N ASN A 135 -5.44 -4.84 4.56
CA ASN A 135 -5.65 -3.81 3.55
C ASN A 135 -4.34 -3.06 3.24
N GLY A 136 -3.83 -2.23 4.16
CA GLY A 136 -2.51 -1.60 4.08
C GLY A 136 -1.36 -2.48 4.56
N VAL A 137 -0.15 -2.26 4.01
CA VAL A 137 1.10 -2.87 4.48
C VAL A 137 2.24 -1.85 4.42
N GLU A 138 3.13 -1.92 5.42
CA GLU A 138 4.42 -1.24 5.48
C GLU A 138 5.51 -2.25 5.86
N VAL A 139 6.74 -2.01 5.45
CA VAL A 139 7.90 -2.87 5.76
C VAL A 139 8.88 -2.07 6.62
N SER A 140 9.43 -2.69 7.67
CA SER A 140 10.45 -2.03 8.50
C SER A 140 11.73 -1.74 7.70
N ALA A 141 12.48 -0.73 8.13
CA ALA A 141 13.72 -0.32 7.44
C ALA A 141 14.79 -1.42 7.37
N ASP A 142 14.81 -2.34 8.34
CA ASP A 142 15.68 -3.52 8.35
C ASP A 142 15.12 -4.70 7.55
N GLY A 143 13.87 -4.62 7.08
CA GLY A 143 13.18 -5.68 6.34
C GLY A 143 12.83 -6.91 7.18
N GLU A 144 12.87 -6.81 8.51
CA GLU A 144 12.59 -7.93 9.42
C GLU A 144 11.13 -7.98 9.89
N TRP A 145 10.36 -6.91 9.69
CA TRP A 145 8.96 -6.81 10.10
C TRP A 145 8.06 -6.30 8.98
N LEU A 146 6.86 -6.86 8.93
CA LEU A 146 5.73 -6.35 8.18
C LEU A 146 4.73 -5.73 9.17
N TYR A 147 4.27 -4.54 8.85
CA TYR A 147 3.18 -3.87 9.55
C TYR A 147 1.94 -3.95 8.68
N VAL A 148 0.88 -4.53 9.19
CA VAL A 148 -0.31 -4.88 8.42
C VAL A 148 -1.53 -4.26 9.05
N ALA A 149 -2.33 -3.57 8.25
CA ALA A 149 -3.65 -3.12 8.64
C ALA A 149 -4.62 -4.30 8.56
N GLY A 150 -4.92 -4.93 9.70
CA GLY A 150 -5.96 -5.93 9.86
C GLY A 150 -7.34 -5.28 9.82
N TRP A 151 -7.74 -4.85 8.61
CA TRP A 151 -8.87 -3.96 8.35
C TRP A 151 -10.19 -4.46 8.92
N GLN A 152 -10.50 -5.75 8.72
CA GLN A 152 -11.76 -6.32 9.18
C GLN A 152 -11.82 -6.50 10.71
N ASP A 153 -10.66 -6.54 11.38
CA ASP A 153 -10.57 -6.79 12.82
C ASP A 153 -10.28 -5.54 13.65
N GLU A 154 -10.13 -4.38 13.01
CA GLU A 154 -9.76 -3.12 13.65
C GLU A 154 -8.39 -3.20 14.35
N ARG A 155 -7.44 -3.90 13.70
CA ARG A 155 -6.12 -4.19 14.27
C ARG A 155 -4.99 -3.59 13.46
N PHE A 156 -4.01 -3.08 14.18
CA PHE A 156 -2.64 -2.96 13.68
C PHE A 156 -1.88 -4.25 14.05
N ILE A 157 -1.18 -4.84 13.09
CA ILE A 157 -0.46 -6.11 13.24
C ILE A 157 1.01 -5.89 12.92
N ARG A 158 1.91 -6.38 13.76
CA ARG A 158 3.34 -6.50 13.49
C ARG A 158 3.69 -7.97 13.33
N LEU A 159 4.17 -8.36 12.15
CA LEU A 159 4.47 -9.74 11.77
C LEU A 159 5.94 -9.88 11.40
N SER A 160 6.65 -10.85 11.99
CA SER A 160 8.05 -11.10 11.64
C SER A 160 8.18 -11.67 10.24
N ARG A 161 9.18 -11.21 9.51
CA ARG A 161 9.49 -11.68 8.16
C ARG A 161 10.68 -12.63 8.17
N GLY A 162 10.53 -13.82 7.57
CA GLY A 162 11.62 -14.78 7.39
C GLY A 162 12.12 -15.45 8.68
N ARG A 163 11.39 -15.35 9.80
CA ARG A 163 11.76 -15.96 11.09
C ARG A 163 10.96 -17.23 11.38
N THR A 164 11.58 -18.18 12.08
CA THR A 164 10.94 -19.39 12.60
C THR A 164 11.37 -19.59 14.06
N PRO A 165 10.44 -19.59 15.04
CA PRO A 165 9.00 -19.42 14.88
C PRO A 165 8.62 -18.01 14.38
N VAL A 166 7.47 -17.91 13.72
CA VAL A 166 6.88 -16.61 13.35
C VAL A 166 6.47 -15.89 14.63
N GLU A 167 6.82 -14.61 14.73
CA GLU A 167 6.37 -13.69 15.77
C GLU A 167 5.27 -12.79 15.21
N MET A 168 4.16 -12.68 15.94
CA MET A 168 3.05 -11.79 15.56
C MET A 168 2.50 -11.11 16.81
N ASP A 169 2.50 -9.78 16.79
CA ASP A 169 1.80 -8.96 17.76
C ASP A 169 0.66 -8.20 17.08
N ALA A 170 -0.44 -7.97 17.80
CA ALA A 170 -1.55 -7.19 17.29
C ALA A 170 -2.20 -6.36 18.38
N VAL A 171 -2.58 -5.14 18.04
CA VAL A 171 -3.30 -4.21 18.93
C VAL A 171 -4.60 -3.75 18.27
N GLN A 172 -5.67 -3.69 19.05
CA GLN A 172 -6.92 -3.07 18.61
C GLN A 172 -6.79 -1.56 18.68
N ILE A 173 -6.98 -0.89 17.55
CA ILE A 173 -6.85 0.58 17.44
C ILE A 173 -8.20 1.31 17.45
N GLY A 174 -9.31 0.54 17.48
CA GLY A 174 -10.68 1.06 17.66
C GLY A 174 -11.33 1.64 16.40
N PHE A 175 -10.77 1.36 15.23
CA PHE A 175 -11.32 1.67 13.90
C PHE A 175 -10.72 0.70 12.88
N ARG A 176 -11.28 0.60 11.67
CA ARG A 176 -10.76 -0.26 10.59
C ARG A 176 -9.59 0.44 9.91
N PRO A 177 -8.31 0.09 10.18
CA PRO A 177 -7.21 0.70 9.46
C PRO A 177 -7.27 0.27 7.99
N ASP A 178 -7.24 1.24 7.10
CA ASP A 178 -7.22 1.04 5.66
C ASP A 178 -5.75 1.02 5.20
N ASN A 179 -5.14 2.17 4.87
CA ASN A 179 -3.71 2.25 4.58
C ASN A 179 -2.87 2.61 5.81
N LEU A 180 -1.64 2.09 5.80
CA LEU A 180 -0.56 2.45 6.71
C LEU A 180 0.48 3.28 5.96
N ARG A 181 1.11 4.22 6.67
CA ARG A 181 2.19 5.06 6.12
C ARG A 181 3.29 5.24 7.15
N MET A 182 4.47 4.69 6.86
CA MET A 182 5.66 4.94 7.66
C MET A 182 6.10 6.41 7.47
N ALA A 183 6.27 7.13 8.57
CA ALA A 183 6.72 8.50 8.58
C ALA A 183 8.24 8.59 8.83
N PRO A 184 8.88 9.70 8.45
CA PRO A 184 10.33 9.88 8.66
C PRO A 184 10.79 9.83 10.12
N ASP A 185 9.89 10.05 11.08
CA ASP A 185 10.16 9.96 12.51
C ASP A 185 10.10 8.51 13.04
N GLY A 186 9.80 7.54 12.18
CA GLY A 186 9.68 6.12 12.50
C GLY A 186 8.31 5.70 13.00
N ARG A 187 7.34 6.62 13.12
CA ARG A 187 5.96 6.27 13.45
C ARG A 187 5.22 5.78 12.22
N ILE A 188 4.20 4.96 12.42
CA ILE A 188 3.27 4.57 11.38
C ILE A 188 1.96 5.32 11.57
N TYR A 189 1.49 5.97 10.50
CA TYR A 189 0.18 6.58 10.47
C TYR A 189 -0.82 5.61 9.86
N ALA A 190 -1.87 5.30 10.61
CA ALA A 190 -3.01 4.52 10.14
C ALA A 190 -4.20 5.45 9.92
N ALA A 191 -4.79 5.41 8.73
CA ALA A 191 -6.06 6.07 8.44
C ALA A 191 -7.15 5.03 8.22
N GLY A 192 -8.38 5.36 8.60
CA GLY A 192 -9.47 4.43 8.41
C GLY A 192 -10.79 4.92 8.97
N HIS A 193 -11.72 3.98 9.17
CA HIS A 193 -13.12 4.31 9.44
C HIS A 193 -13.71 3.55 10.62
N THR A 194 -14.62 4.23 11.33
CA THR A 194 -15.62 3.62 12.22
C THR A 194 -16.98 3.69 11.54
N ASP A 195 -17.96 2.92 12.04
CA ASP A 195 -19.33 2.92 11.51
C ASP A 195 -19.39 2.61 10.00
N PHE A 196 -18.53 1.68 9.56
CA PHE A 196 -18.36 1.29 8.15
C PHE A 196 -19.69 1.00 7.44
N GLN A 197 -19.84 1.56 6.23
CA GLN A 197 -21.04 1.40 5.39
C GLN A 197 -22.34 1.88 6.05
N THR A 198 -22.24 2.85 6.96
CA THR A 198 -23.39 3.56 7.51
C THR A 198 -23.34 5.04 7.14
N PRO A 199 -24.46 5.78 7.22
CA PRO A 199 -24.46 7.24 7.01
C PRO A 199 -23.58 8.02 7.99
N SER A 200 -23.11 7.40 9.08
CA SER A 200 -22.26 8.02 10.10
C SER A 200 -20.79 7.61 10.01
N GLU A 201 -20.36 6.99 8.89
CA GLU A 201 -18.98 6.52 8.70
C GLU A 201 -17.94 7.65 8.91
N ALA A 202 -17.23 7.58 10.04
CA ALA A 202 -16.33 8.62 10.50
C ALA A 202 -14.88 8.33 10.12
N PHE A 203 -14.06 9.37 10.04
CA PHE A 203 -12.64 9.29 9.69
C PHE A 203 -11.80 9.26 10.95
N ASN A 204 -10.80 8.40 10.95
CA ASN A 204 -9.87 8.22 12.05
C ASN A 204 -8.45 8.28 11.52
N VAL A 205 -7.57 8.93 12.28
CA VAL A 205 -6.12 8.84 12.09
C VAL A 205 -5.48 8.55 13.44
N ALA A 206 -4.60 7.57 13.46
CA ALA A 206 -3.73 7.29 14.59
C ALA A 206 -2.28 7.27 14.15
N TRP A 207 -1.37 7.71 15.03
CA TRP A 207 0.02 7.30 14.93
C TRP A 207 0.24 6.08 15.82
N ILE A 208 1.15 5.20 15.41
CA ILE A 208 1.54 3.98 16.09
C ILE A 208 3.07 3.95 16.17
N ASP A 209 3.61 3.63 17.34
CA ASP A 209 5.01 3.26 17.52
C ASP A 209 5.20 1.78 17.12
N PRO A 210 5.99 1.48 16.09
CA PRO A 210 6.12 0.11 15.59
C PRO A 210 6.90 -0.83 16.52
N GLU A 211 7.67 -0.31 17.48
CA GLU A 211 8.46 -1.10 18.42
C GLU A 211 7.65 -1.47 19.67
N THR A 212 6.92 -0.50 20.22
CA THR A 212 6.16 -0.66 21.47
C THR A 212 4.69 -1.00 21.25
N LEU A 213 4.17 -0.73 20.05
CA LEU A 213 2.74 -0.81 19.69
C LEU A 213 1.86 0.19 20.46
N GLU A 214 2.47 1.17 21.13
CA GLU A 214 1.75 2.32 21.65
C GLU A 214 1.15 3.12 20.50
N PHE A 215 -0.07 3.60 20.68
CA PHE A 215 -0.76 4.37 19.67
C PHE A 215 -1.63 5.46 20.29
N GLU A 216 -1.89 6.49 19.51
CA GLU A 216 -2.84 7.54 19.85
C GLU A 216 -3.67 7.89 18.63
N ARG A 217 -5.00 7.89 18.81
CA ARG A 217 -5.91 8.43 17.81
C ARG A 217 -5.89 9.96 17.87
N ILE A 218 -5.13 10.56 16.97
CA ILE A 218 -4.92 12.01 16.88
C ILE A 218 -6.00 12.75 16.08
N PHE A 219 -6.80 12.03 15.30
CA PHE A 219 -7.90 12.62 14.55
C PHE A 219 -9.11 11.70 14.57
N HIS A 220 -10.26 12.28 14.86
CA HIS A 220 -11.56 11.65 14.71
C HIS A 220 -12.56 12.70 14.25
N HIS A 221 -13.17 12.48 13.08
CA HIS A 221 -14.08 13.44 12.50
C HIS A 221 -15.29 12.74 11.89
N PRO A 222 -16.53 13.23 12.10
CA PRO A 222 -17.70 12.69 11.44
C PRO A 222 -17.58 12.79 9.92
N VAL A 223 -18.48 12.09 9.21
CA VAL A 223 -18.57 12.19 7.75
C VAL A 223 -18.66 13.66 7.29
N ILE A 224 -17.94 13.98 6.22
CA ILE A 224 -17.99 15.30 5.55
C ILE A 224 -18.57 15.07 4.15
N GLU A 225 -19.50 15.92 3.74
CA GLU A 225 -20.02 15.88 2.37
C GLU A 225 -18.89 16.08 1.35
N GLY A 226 -18.74 15.14 0.42
CA GLY A 226 -17.68 15.14 -0.59
C GLY A 226 -16.31 14.60 -0.13
N PHE A 227 -16.14 14.26 1.15
CA PHE A 227 -14.96 13.56 1.68
C PHE A 227 -15.41 12.43 2.61
N ALA A 228 -15.65 11.23 2.07
CA ALA A 228 -16.12 10.04 2.79
C ALA A 228 -15.05 8.93 2.80
N ALA A 229 -15.06 8.00 3.75
CA ALA A 229 -14.06 6.93 3.89
C ALA A 229 -12.60 7.37 3.66
N SER A 230 -12.04 8.11 4.62
CA SER A 230 -10.60 8.37 4.64
C SER A 230 -9.83 7.05 4.67
N THR A 231 -8.95 6.85 3.69
CA THR A 231 -8.19 5.59 3.54
C THR A 231 -6.70 5.76 3.75
N THR A 232 -6.15 6.97 3.69
CA THR A 232 -4.71 7.20 3.92
C THR A 232 -4.47 8.51 4.67
N ALA A 233 -3.40 8.54 5.46
CA ALA A 233 -2.89 9.73 6.13
C ALA A 233 -1.37 9.77 5.96
N VAL A 234 -0.85 10.86 5.40
CA VAL A 234 0.59 11.04 5.16
C VAL A 234 1.05 12.36 5.78
N PRO A 235 2.00 12.35 6.73
CA PRO A 235 2.60 13.58 7.21
C PRO A 235 3.51 14.20 6.14
N VAL A 236 3.27 15.48 5.82
CA VAL A 236 4.06 16.25 4.86
C VAL A 236 4.28 17.66 5.42
N GLY A 237 5.52 17.96 5.79
CA GLY A 237 5.84 19.24 6.43
C GLY A 237 5.15 19.35 7.79
N GLY A 238 4.37 20.41 7.99
CA GLY A 238 3.61 20.65 9.22
C GLY A 238 2.18 20.11 9.19
N ASP A 239 1.78 19.40 8.15
CA ASP A 239 0.40 18.93 7.93
C ASP A 239 0.33 17.41 7.77
N ILE A 240 -0.84 16.83 8.01
CA ILE A 240 -1.21 15.46 7.69
C ILE A 240 -2.24 15.51 6.56
N TRP A 241 -1.87 14.94 5.42
CA TRP A 241 -2.70 14.89 4.21
C TRP A 241 -3.52 13.61 4.16
N LEU A 242 -4.79 13.73 3.76
CA LEU A 242 -5.78 12.67 3.79
C LEU A 242 -6.31 12.36 2.39
N GLY A 243 -6.36 11.07 2.06
CA GLY A 243 -7.01 10.57 0.85
C GLY A 243 -8.29 9.79 1.17
N THR A 244 -9.14 9.65 0.14
CA THR A 244 -10.46 9.02 0.24
C THR A 244 -10.68 8.07 -0.94
N ASN A 245 -11.42 6.98 -0.74
CA ASN A 245 -11.83 6.08 -1.82
C ASN A 245 -13.22 6.38 -2.42
N ARG A 246 -13.97 7.31 -1.83
CA ARG A 246 -15.36 7.63 -2.24
C ARG A 246 -15.66 9.13 -2.31
N GLY A 247 -14.68 9.99 -2.04
CA GLY A 247 -14.78 11.44 -2.15
C GLY A 247 -14.01 11.97 -3.35
N GLU A 248 -14.22 13.24 -3.63
CA GLU A 248 -13.64 13.95 -4.79
C GLU A 248 -12.58 14.97 -4.35
N MET A 249 -12.22 14.97 -3.06
CA MET A 249 -11.36 15.96 -2.44
C MET A 249 -10.18 15.31 -1.71
N ILE A 250 -9.12 16.09 -1.54
CA ILE A 250 -8.01 15.76 -0.63
C ILE A 250 -8.16 16.64 0.61
N GLY A 251 -8.05 16.04 1.79
CA GLY A 251 -8.09 16.75 3.06
C GLY A 251 -6.69 16.98 3.61
N TYR A 252 -6.54 17.95 4.52
CA TYR A 252 -5.37 18.04 5.37
C TYR A 252 -5.73 18.70 6.71
N PHE A 253 -4.92 18.43 7.74
CA PHE A 253 -4.97 19.13 9.01
C PHE A 253 -3.55 19.27 9.60
N PRO A 254 -3.29 20.27 10.47
CA PRO A 254 -1.97 20.43 11.08
C PRO A 254 -1.53 19.20 11.88
N ALA A 255 -0.27 18.79 11.74
CA ALA A 255 0.31 17.75 12.57
C ALA A 255 0.40 18.21 14.05
N PRO A 256 0.17 17.30 15.03
CA PRO A 256 0.23 17.61 16.46
C PRO A 256 1.64 17.97 16.96
#